data_AF-A0A9D7FNW6-F1
#
_entry.id   AF-A0A9D7FNW6-F1
#
_cell.length_a   1.000
_cell.length_b   1.000
_cell.length_c   1.000
_cell.angle_alpha   90.00
_cell.angle_beta   90.00
_cell.angle_gamma   90.00
#
_symmetry.space_group_name_H-M   'P 1'
#
loop_
_entity.id
_entity.type
_entity.pdbx_description
1 polymer ?
#
loop_
_entity_poly.entity_id
_entity_poly.type
_entity_poly.pdbx_seq_one_letter_code
_entity_poly.pdbx_strand_id
1 'polypeptide(L)'
;MNRLKTLMLPFDVLGPGNRYWLDAFRVDAAIHEFLPLVPRAGVPFPEARAALWRDARQTREKIREGITASKFPLSSPQKQALDEILLPDTLMVATGQQPGALGGPLYTFSKS
;
A
#
# COMPACT_ATOMS: atom_id res chain seq x y z
N MET A 1 -13.77 24.74 19.27
CA MET A 1 -13.44 23.30 19.17
C MET A 1 -14.25 22.68 18.04
N ASN A 2 -13.69 22.61 16.83
CA ASN A 2 -14.35 21.97 15.69
C ASN A 2 -14.08 20.46 15.75
N ARG A 3 -15.10 19.69 16.19
CA ARG A 3 -15.10 18.24 15.97
C ARG A 3 -15.31 18.02 14.48
N LEU A 4 -14.28 17.56 13.79
CA LEU A 4 -14.41 16.89 12.50
C LEU A 4 -15.48 15.81 12.65
N LYS A 5 -16.67 16.08 12.11
CA LYS A 5 -17.68 15.04 11.89
C LYS A 5 -17.03 14.09 10.89
N THR A 6 -16.62 12.91 11.37
CA THR A 6 -16.33 11.78 10.50
C THR A 6 -17.54 11.61 9.60
N LEU A 7 -17.41 11.99 8.33
CA LEU A 7 -18.43 11.80 7.32
C LEU A 7 -18.44 10.30 7.01
N MET A 8 -19.05 9.50 7.89
CA MET A 8 -19.41 8.13 7.55
C MET A 8 -20.54 8.26 6.53
N LEU A 9 -20.20 8.17 5.25
CA LEU A 9 -21.21 7.97 4.22
C LEU A 9 -22.00 6.71 4.60
N PRO A 10 -23.33 6.77 4.70
CA PRO A 10 -24.13 5.58 4.95
C PRO A 10 -23.85 4.56 3.84
N PHE A 11 -23.36 3.38 4.22
CA PHE A 11 -22.81 2.35 3.33
C PHE A 11 -23.84 1.73 2.38
N ASP A 12 -25.12 2.05 2.58
CA ASP A 12 -26.26 1.59 1.77
C ASP A 12 -26.29 2.20 0.36
N VAL A 13 -25.41 3.17 0.06
CA VAL A 13 -25.31 3.88 -1.23
C VAL A 13 -24.32 3.20 -2.18
N LEU A 14 -23.58 2.19 -1.74
CA LEU A 14 -22.58 1.50 -2.57
C LEU A 14 -23.25 0.38 -3.38
N GLY A 15 -23.27 0.53 -4.71
CA GLY A 15 -23.87 -0.44 -5.62
C GLY A 15 -23.25 -1.84 -5.53
N PRO A 16 -23.89 -2.87 -6.13
CA PRO A 16 -23.53 -4.28 -5.97
C PRO A 16 -22.08 -4.63 -6.33
N GLY A 17 -21.44 -3.89 -7.25
CA GLY A 17 -20.02 -4.06 -7.57
C GLY A 17 -19.04 -3.75 -6.42
N ASN A 18 -19.52 -3.11 -5.35
CA ASN A 18 -18.73 -2.76 -4.18
C ASN A 18 -18.91 -3.75 -3.02
N ARG A 19 -19.80 -4.75 -3.15
CA ARG A 19 -20.08 -5.68 -2.05
C ARG A 19 -18.88 -6.56 -1.69
N TYR A 20 -18.12 -7.01 -2.69
CA TYR A 20 -16.86 -7.73 -2.48
C TYR A 20 -15.87 -6.92 -1.63
N TRP A 21 -15.69 -5.63 -1.93
CA TRP A 21 -14.82 -4.75 -1.14
C TRP A 21 -15.42 -4.44 0.24
N LEU A 22 -16.74 -4.37 0.37
CA LEU A 22 -17.40 -4.26 1.67
C LEU A 22 -17.14 -5.48 2.55
N ASP A 23 -17.24 -6.67 2.00
CA ASP A 23 -16.95 -7.91 2.71
C ASP A 23 -15.43 -7.99 3.05
N ALA A 24 -14.57 -7.39 2.23
CA ALA A 24 -13.15 -7.13 2.52
C ALA A 24 -12.90 -6.23 3.72
N PHE A 25 -13.57 -5.09 3.80
CA PHE A 25 -13.46 -4.22 4.96
C PHE A 25 -14.05 -4.83 6.23
N ARG A 26 -15.03 -5.72 6.09
CA ARG A 26 -15.67 -6.43 7.21
C ARG A 26 -14.87 -7.61 7.72
N VAL A 27 -13.77 -7.98 7.04
CA VAL A 27 -12.98 -9.17 7.38
C VAL A 27 -13.90 -10.40 7.37
N ASP A 28 -14.82 -10.45 6.40
CA ASP A 28 -15.73 -11.58 6.24
C ASP A 28 -14.90 -12.82 5.88
N ALA A 29 -15.10 -13.92 6.60
CA ALA A 29 -14.31 -15.13 6.41
C ALA A 29 -14.43 -15.69 4.98
N ALA A 30 -15.54 -15.44 4.28
CA ALA A 30 -15.80 -15.99 2.94
C ALA A 30 -14.88 -15.43 1.85
N ILE A 31 -14.31 -14.24 2.04
CA ILE A 31 -13.43 -13.61 1.05
C ILE A 31 -11.94 -13.81 1.35
N HIS A 32 -11.61 -14.40 2.51
CA HIS A 32 -10.23 -14.62 2.94
C HIS A 32 -9.45 -15.55 1.99
N GLU A 33 -10.15 -16.45 1.30
CA GLU A 33 -9.56 -17.35 0.30
C GLU A 33 -9.03 -16.59 -0.93
N PHE A 34 -9.55 -15.40 -1.21
CA PHE A 34 -9.12 -14.54 -2.33
C PHE A 34 -8.02 -13.55 -1.94
N LEU A 35 -7.69 -13.43 -0.64
CA LEU A 35 -6.64 -12.56 -0.13
C LEU A 35 -5.45 -13.42 0.36
N PRO A 36 -4.35 -13.51 -0.42
CA PRO A 36 -3.23 -14.43 -0.12
C PRO A 36 -2.52 -14.08 1.20
N LEU A 37 -2.60 -12.81 1.58
CA LEU A 37 -2.34 -12.32 2.92
C LEU A 37 -3.58 -11.56 3.33
N VAL A 38 -4.55 -12.27 3.93
CA VAL A 38 -5.57 -11.60 4.73
C VAL A 38 -4.80 -10.64 5.63
N PRO A 39 -5.17 -9.35 5.76
CA PRO A 39 -4.88 -8.64 6.99
C PRO A 39 -5.69 -9.41 8.04
N ARG A 40 -5.19 -10.58 8.47
CA ARG A 40 -5.81 -11.36 9.52
C ARG A 40 -5.92 -10.37 10.64
N ALA A 41 -7.14 -10.04 11.03
CA ALA A 41 -7.36 -9.31 12.27
C ALA A 41 -6.59 -10.10 13.34
N GLY A 42 -5.43 -9.59 13.75
CA GLY A 42 -4.55 -10.26 14.70
C GLY A 42 -3.33 -11.03 14.15
N VAL A 43 -2.82 -10.81 12.93
CA VAL A 43 -1.39 -11.09 12.66
C VAL A 43 -0.60 -9.81 12.92
N PRO A 44 0.14 -9.72 14.04
CA PRO A 44 1.09 -8.65 14.27
C PRO A 44 1.98 -8.41 13.05
N PHE A 45 2.13 -7.14 12.66
CA PHE A 45 3.07 -6.68 11.64
C PHE A 45 4.48 -7.33 11.73
N PRO A 46 5.03 -7.64 12.93
CA PRO A 46 6.26 -8.43 13.08
C PRO A 46 6.28 -9.83 12.45
N GLU A 47 5.14 -10.53 12.40
CA GLU A 47 5.06 -11.90 11.85
C GLU A 47 4.99 -11.88 10.32
N ALA A 48 4.23 -10.95 9.75
CA ALA A 48 4.23 -10.67 8.32
C ALA A 48 5.64 -10.24 7.84
N ARG A 49 6.37 -9.47 8.66
CA ARG A 49 7.75 -9.06 8.40
C ARG A 49 8.71 -10.25 8.28
N ALA A 50 8.62 -11.22 9.19
CA ALA A 50 9.51 -12.38 9.20
C ALA A 50 9.35 -13.28 7.96
N ALA A 51 8.12 -13.42 7.46
CA ALA A 51 7.82 -14.19 6.25
C ALA A 51 8.32 -13.52 4.96
N LEU A 52 8.22 -12.19 4.86
CA LEU A 52 8.62 -11.43 3.67
C LEU A 52 10.15 -11.20 3.56
N TRP A 53 10.89 -11.35 4.66
CA TRP A 53 12.30 -10.96 4.74
C TRP A 53 13.26 -11.88 3.95
N ARG A 54 13.03 -13.20 3.96
CA ARG A 54 14.00 -14.18 3.43
C ARG A 54 14.18 -14.12 1.90
N ASP A 55 13.18 -13.63 1.16
CA ASP A 55 13.18 -13.71 -0.31
C ASP A 55 13.46 -12.37 -1.02
N ALA A 56 13.60 -11.26 -0.30
CA ALA A 56 13.46 -9.92 -0.89
C ALA A 56 14.76 -9.15 -1.19
N ARG A 57 15.94 -9.58 -0.70
CA ARG A 57 17.17 -8.76 -0.79
C ARG A 57 17.60 -8.45 -2.23
N GLN A 58 17.73 -9.49 -3.06
CA GLN A 58 18.12 -9.31 -4.47
C GLN A 58 17.10 -8.46 -5.23
N THR A 59 15.81 -8.60 -4.90
CA THR A 59 14.73 -7.78 -5.47
C THR A 59 14.86 -6.31 -5.08
N ARG A 60 15.19 -6.02 -3.82
CA ARG A 60 15.42 -4.65 -3.32
C ARG A 60 16.61 -3.98 -3.98
N GLU A 61 17.71 -4.72 -4.16
CA GLU A 61 18.89 -4.22 -4.87
C GLU A 61 18.53 -3.83 -6.32
N LYS A 62 17.80 -4.69 -7.03
CA LYS A 62 17.29 -4.39 -8.39
C LYS A 62 16.35 -3.19 -8.44
N ILE A 63 15.45 -3.05 -7.46
CA ILE A 63 14.55 -1.88 -7.36
C ILE A 63 15.37 -0.59 -7.19
N ARG A 64 16.34 -0.60 -6.28
CA ARG A 64 17.24 0.54 -6.05
C ARG A 64 18.00 0.92 -7.32
N GLU A 65 18.60 -0.06 -8.00
CA GLU A 65 19.32 0.15 -9.25
C GLU A 65 18.41 0.74 -10.33
N GLY A 66 17.22 0.17 -10.52
CA GLY A 66 16.26 0.64 -11.52
C GLY A 66 15.77 2.07 -11.28
N ILE A 67 15.50 2.43 -10.02
CA ILE A 67 15.08 3.81 -9.67
C ILE A 67 16.26 4.78 -9.80
N THR A 68 17.46 4.38 -9.40
CA THR A 68 18.68 5.21 -9.51
C THR A 68 19.06 5.47 -10.97
N ALA A 69 18.89 4.48 -11.84
CA ALA A 69 19.13 4.60 -13.29
C ALA A 69 18.01 5.35 -14.03
N SER A 70 16.90 5.70 -13.35
CA SER A 70 15.78 6.39 -13.99
C SER A 70 16.15 7.82 -14.39
N LYS A 71 15.44 8.34 -15.40
CA LYS A 71 15.63 9.72 -15.88
C LYS A 71 15.06 10.77 -14.92
N PHE A 72 14.38 10.34 -13.85
CA PHE A 72 13.71 11.24 -12.91
C PHE A 72 14.67 11.61 -11.78
N PRO A 73 15.01 12.91 -11.62
CA PRO A 73 15.90 13.33 -10.55
C PRO A 73 15.22 13.09 -9.20
N LEU A 74 15.95 12.43 -8.29
CA LEU A 74 15.52 12.23 -6.92
C LEU A 74 16.00 13.37 -6.04
N SER A 75 15.11 13.87 -5.18
CA SER A 75 15.48 14.75 -4.06
C SER A 75 16.32 14.01 -3.01
N SER A 76 17.04 14.74 -2.15
CA SER A 76 17.85 14.12 -1.10
C SER A 76 17.04 13.18 -0.17
N PRO A 77 15.82 13.55 0.29
CA PRO A 77 14.98 12.63 1.06
C PRO A 77 14.60 11.36 0.30
N GLN A 78 14.33 11.46 -1.00
CA GLN A 78 13.99 10.30 -1.82
C GLN A 78 15.19 9.36 -2.02
N LYS A 79 16.40 9.90 -2.16
CA LYS A 79 17.63 9.10 -2.22
C LYS A 79 17.87 8.36 -0.91
N GLN A 80 17.70 9.07 0.22
CA GLN A 80 17.81 8.45 1.55
C GLN A 80 16.80 7.32 1.74
N ALA A 81 15.51 7.57 1.42
CA ALA A 81 14.48 6.54 1.50
C ALA A 81 14.77 5.35 0.58
N LEU A 82 15.39 5.59 -0.59
CA LEU A 82 15.79 4.53 -1.51
C LEU A 82 16.96 3.69 -0.97
N ASP A 83 17.89 4.28 -0.23
CA ASP A 83 18.97 3.52 0.42
C ASP A 83 18.44 2.71 1.63
N GLU A 84 17.45 3.26 2.35
CA GLU A 84 16.82 2.59 3.50
C GLU A 84 16.11 1.27 3.11
N ILE A 85 15.73 1.09 1.83
CA ILE A 85 15.08 -0.14 1.36
C ILE A 85 15.97 -1.38 1.50
N LEU A 86 17.29 -1.19 1.53
CA LEU A 86 18.27 -2.26 1.67
C LEU A 86 18.47 -2.68 3.13
N LEU A 87 17.99 -1.88 4.08
CA LEU A 87 18.15 -2.20 5.49
C LEU A 87 17.36 -3.46 5.87
N PRO A 88 17.90 -4.26 6.80
CA PRO A 88 17.37 -5.57 7.17
C PRO A 88 15.93 -5.55 7.73
N ASP A 89 15.48 -4.37 8.13
CA ASP A 89 14.26 -4.19 8.90
C ASP A 89 13.22 -3.32 8.18
N THR A 90 13.58 -2.83 7.00
CA THR A 90 12.70 -1.96 6.22
C THR A 90 11.64 -2.77 5.51
N LEU A 91 10.39 -2.34 5.68
CA LEU A 91 9.24 -2.76 4.89
C LEU A 91 8.77 -1.59 4.03
N MET A 92 8.38 -1.91 2.80
CA MET A 92 7.83 -0.94 1.86
C MET A 92 6.35 -1.21 1.66
N VAL A 93 5.56 -0.14 1.69
CA VAL A 93 4.17 -0.16 1.23
C VAL A 93 4.19 0.32 -0.21
N ALA A 94 3.78 -0.55 -1.14
CA ALA A 94 3.70 -0.22 -2.55
C ALA A 94 2.24 -0.02 -2.96
N THR A 95 1.98 1.07 -3.68
CA THR A 95 0.70 1.37 -4.33
C THR A 95 0.95 1.86 -5.75
N GLY A 96 -0.07 1.83 -6.60
CA GLY A 96 0.07 2.18 -8.01
C GLY A 96 -1.16 2.89 -8.55
N GLN A 97 -0.92 3.75 -9.54
CA GLN A 97 -1.96 4.42 -10.31
C GLN A 97 -1.48 4.71 -11.73
N GLN A 98 -2.39 4.70 -12.70
CA GLN A 98 -2.08 5.15 -14.05
C GLN A 98 -1.72 6.64 -14.07
N PRO A 99 -0.72 7.07 -14.86
CA PRO A 99 -0.35 8.48 -14.98
C PRO A 99 -1.43 9.25 -15.75
N GLY A 100 -2.39 9.81 -15.03
CA GLY A 100 -3.40 10.70 -15.60
C GLY A 100 -2.84 12.09 -15.88
N ALA A 101 -3.39 12.78 -16.87
CA ALA A 101 -3.05 14.18 -17.13
C ALA A 101 -3.24 15.02 -15.86
N LEU A 102 -2.27 15.91 -15.56
CA LEU A 102 -2.27 16.77 -14.36
C LEU A 102 -2.32 16.01 -13.01
N GLY A 103 -1.84 14.77 -12.94
CA GLY A 103 -1.93 13.92 -11.75
C GLY A 103 -3.20 13.07 -11.68
N GLY A 104 -4.07 13.21 -12.68
CA GLY A 104 -5.25 12.39 -12.85
C GLY A 104 -6.33 12.68 -11.79
N PRO A 105 -7.17 11.68 -11.46
CA PRO A 105 -8.27 11.86 -10.53
C PRO A 105 -7.79 12.07 -9.09
N LEU A 106 -8.63 12.71 -8.27
CA LEU A 106 -8.30 13.10 -6.89
C LEU A 106 -7.81 11.94 -6.01
N TYR A 107 -8.30 10.72 -6.26
CA TYR A 107 -7.90 9.55 -5.48
C TYR A 107 -6.42 9.19 -5.67
N THR A 108 -5.73 9.68 -6.71
CA THR A 108 -4.27 9.52 -6.85
C THR A 108 -3.53 10.20 -5.68
N PHE A 109 -3.99 11.39 -5.28
CA PHE A 109 -3.41 12.14 -4.17
C PHE A 109 -3.82 11.57 -2.81
N SER A 110 -5.03 11.02 -2.69
CA SER A 110 -5.47 10.37 -1.44
C SER A 110 -4.77 9.04 -1.15
N LYS A 111 -4.14 8.43 -2.16
CA LYS A 111 -3.35 7.19 -2.03
C LYS A 111 -1.88 7.44 -1.68
N SER A 112 -1.38 8.67 -1.93
CA SER A 112 0.05 9.04 -1.83
C SER A 112 0.34 9.74 -0.50
#